data_AF-A0A1M2V7Z6-F1
#
_entry.id   AF-A0A1M2V7Z6-F1
#
_cell.length_a   1.000
_cell.length_b   1.000
_cell.length_c   1.000
_cell.angle_alpha   90.00
_cell.angle_beta   90.00
_cell.angle_gamma   90.00
#
_symmetry.space_group_name_H-M   'P 1'
#
loop_
_entity.id
_entity.type
_entity.pdbx_description
1 polymer ?
#
loop_
_entity_poly.entity_id
_entity_poly.type
_entity_poly.pdbx_seq_one_letter_code
_entity_poly.pdbx_strand_id
1 'polypeptide(L)'
;MHLAPLAILAATLASALPTTLAASCYSSGKCSMCETEDSIWSLHQFFCGSDDWAAAAPVSWGWARATLSGRFATQQECWDGFENIIEQCYSSKAGGTYDYDFDGDAAHLDVSFCTCE
;
A
#
# COMPACT_ATOMS: atom_id res chain seq x y z
N MET A 1 25.01 -47.14 -34.73
CA MET A 1 25.15 -46.40 -33.47
C MET A 1 24.06 -45.34 -33.46
N HIS A 2 23.00 -45.52 -32.67
CA HIS A 2 21.90 -44.55 -32.55
C HIS A 2 22.18 -43.63 -31.36
N LEU A 3 22.31 -42.33 -31.62
CA LEU A 3 22.45 -41.30 -30.59
C LEU A 3 21.05 -40.92 -30.07
N ALA A 4 20.80 -41.16 -28.78
CA ALA A 4 19.60 -40.68 -28.10
C ALA A 4 19.79 -39.22 -27.64
N PRO A 5 18.80 -38.33 -27.80
CA PRO A 5 18.89 -36.98 -27.26
C PRO A 5 18.40 -36.98 -25.80
N LEU A 6 19.24 -36.48 -24.89
CA LEU A 6 18.86 -36.13 -23.52
C LEU A 6 17.94 -34.91 -23.56
N ALA A 7 16.65 -35.12 -23.31
CA ALA A 7 15.70 -34.03 -23.09
C ALA A 7 15.91 -33.46 -21.68
N ILE A 8 16.49 -32.27 -21.59
CA ILE A 8 16.62 -31.50 -20.36
C ILE A 8 15.25 -30.87 -20.07
N LEU A 9 14.56 -31.37 -19.04
CA LEU A 9 13.34 -30.76 -18.50
C LEU A 9 13.74 -29.50 -17.71
N ALA A 10 13.54 -28.33 -18.31
CA ALA A 10 13.61 -27.06 -17.61
C ALA A 10 12.34 -26.89 -16.76
N ALA A 11 12.46 -27.03 -15.44
CA ALA A 11 11.39 -26.69 -14.51
C ALA A 11 11.27 -25.15 -14.44
N THR A 12 10.24 -24.60 -15.09
CA THR A 12 9.87 -23.19 -14.93
C THR A 12 9.25 -23.00 -13.55
N LEU A 13 10.01 -22.48 -12.60
CA LEU A 13 9.49 -21.92 -11.35
C LEU A 13 8.70 -20.66 -11.73
N ALA A 14 7.38 -20.79 -11.83
CA ALA A 14 6.49 -19.63 -11.84
C ALA A 14 6.50 -19.04 -10.43
N SER A 15 7.46 -18.17 -10.15
CA SER A 15 7.42 -17.31 -8.96
C SER A 15 6.21 -16.39 -9.11
N ALA A 16 5.15 -16.65 -8.35
CA ALA A 16 4.09 -15.68 -8.16
C ALA A 16 4.74 -14.47 -7.48
N LEU A 17 4.90 -13.38 -8.22
CA LEU A 17 5.32 -12.11 -7.66
C LEU A 17 4.09 -11.46 -7.02
N PRO A 18 4.24 -10.74 -5.90
CA PRO A 18 3.15 -9.93 -5.37
C PRO A 18 2.68 -8.96 -6.44
N THR A 19 1.37 -8.96 -6.72
CA THR A 19 0.73 -7.94 -7.55
C THR A 19 0.61 -6.68 -6.71
N THR A 20 1.68 -5.89 -6.67
CA THR A 20 1.62 -4.54 -6.10
C THR A 20 0.78 -3.68 -7.06
N LEU A 21 -0.43 -3.33 -6.62
CA LEU A 21 -1.33 -2.46 -7.40
C LEU A 21 -0.89 -1.01 -7.21
N ALA A 22 -0.94 -0.20 -8.27
CA ALA A 22 -0.75 1.25 -8.12
C ALA A 22 -1.81 1.82 -7.17
N ALA A 23 -1.45 2.84 -6.40
CA ALA A 23 -2.41 3.50 -5.52
C ALA A 23 -3.58 4.09 -6.33
N SER A 24 -4.79 3.96 -5.79
CA SER A 24 -5.99 4.55 -6.36
C SER A 24 -6.28 5.86 -5.64
N CYS A 25 -6.06 6.98 -6.31
CA CYS A 25 -6.32 8.27 -5.68
C CYS A 25 -7.82 8.59 -5.64
N TYR A 26 -8.26 9.26 -4.57
CA TYR A 26 -9.64 9.69 -4.45
C TYR A 26 -10.08 10.56 -5.65
N SER A 27 -11.37 10.51 -5.97
CA SER A 27 -11.96 11.41 -6.96
C SER A 27 -11.94 12.87 -6.49
N SER A 28 -12.05 13.10 -5.18
CA SER A 28 -11.99 14.40 -4.54
C SER A 28 -10.59 15.02 -4.60
N GLY A 29 -10.54 16.31 -4.95
CA GLY A 29 -9.34 17.13 -4.80
C GLY A 29 -9.13 17.58 -3.36
N LYS A 30 -8.00 18.24 -3.09
CA LYS A 30 -7.75 18.85 -1.76
C LYS A 30 -8.86 19.82 -1.36
N CYS A 31 -9.15 19.87 -0.07
CA CYS A 31 -10.06 20.83 0.55
C CYS A 31 -9.30 21.78 1.49
N SER A 32 -10.02 22.60 2.25
CA SER A 32 -9.44 23.70 3.03
C SER A 32 -8.58 23.24 4.20
N MET A 33 -8.84 22.05 4.76
CA MET A 33 -8.12 21.48 5.90
C MET A 33 -7.42 20.19 5.49
N CYS A 34 -6.15 20.31 5.09
CA CYS A 34 -5.28 19.21 4.75
C CYS A 34 -3.99 19.29 5.54
N GLU A 35 -3.44 18.13 5.89
CA GLU A 35 -2.09 18.01 6.41
C GLU A 35 -1.05 18.38 5.34
N THR A 36 0.15 18.78 5.80
CA THR A 36 1.31 18.98 4.94
C THR A 36 1.92 17.64 4.50
N GLU A 37 2.76 17.65 3.47
CA GLU A 37 3.34 16.41 2.91
C GLU A 37 4.23 15.74 3.96
N ASP A 38 5.08 16.54 4.61
CA ASP A 38 5.94 16.10 5.71
C ASP A 38 5.13 15.50 6.88
N SER A 39 3.94 16.04 7.16
CA SER A 39 3.05 15.50 8.19
C SER A 39 2.47 14.14 7.77
N ILE A 40 2.12 13.98 6.50
CA ILE A 40 1.68 12.68 5.96
C ILE A 40 2.82 11.65 5.95
N TRP A 41 4.05 12.06 5.61
CA TRP A 41 5.24 11.20 5.77
C TRP A 41 5.55 10.85 7.23
N SER A 42 5.16 11.71 8.17
CA SER A 42 5.25 11.39 9.60
C SER A 42 4.18 10.38 10.03
N LEU A 43 2.96 10.50 9.50
CA LEU A 43 1.89 9.50 9.68
C LEU A 43 2.30 8.15 9.08
N HIS A 44 2.88 8.14 7.89
CA HIS A 44 3.48 6.95 7.27
C HIS A 44 4.47 6.27 8.21
N GLN A 45 5.38 7.06 8.79
CA GLN A 45 6.35 6.56 9.74
C GLN A 45 5.75 5.99 11.00
N PHE A 46 4.76 6.67 11.56
CA PHE A 46 4.06 6.24 12.76
C PHE A 46 3.24 4.97 12.52
N PHE A 47 2.46 4.95 11.44
CA PHE A 47 1.53 3.88 11.13
C PHE A 47 2.25 2.59 10.75
N CYS A 48 3.19 2.66 9.80
CA CYS A 48 3.91 1.48 9.35
C CYS A 48 5.06 1.10 10.28
N GLY A 49 5.63 2.04 11.04
CA GLY A 49 6.73 1.78 11.98
C GLY A 49 6.29 1.23 13.35
N SER A 50 5.00 1.22 13.64
CA SER A 50 4.42 0.62 14.86
C SER A 50 3.95 -0.82 14.59
N ASP A 51 3.02 -1.35 15.40
CA ASP A 51 2.31 -2.60 15.13
C ASP A 51 0.97 -2.37 14.40
N ASP A 52 0.61 -1.11 14.10
CA ASP A 52 -0.68 -0.75 13.48
C ASP A 52 -0.80 -1.25 12.03
N TRP A 53 0.32 -1.51 11.34
CA TRP A 53 0.32 -2.17 10.02
C TRP A 53 -0.21 -3.62 10.04
N ALA A 54 -0.23 -4.27 11.20
CA ALA A 54 -0.68 -5.64 11.38
C ALA A 54 -2.07 -5.73 12.03
N ALA A 55 -2.66 -4.59 12.40
CA ALA A 55 -3.96 -4.52 13.07
C ALA A 55 -4.92 -3.62 12.28
N ALA A 56 -6.12 -4.13 12.02
CA ALA A 56 -7.17 -3.33 11.41
C ALA A 56 -7.70 -2.29 12.41
N ALA A 57 -7.03 -1.14 12.49
CA ALA A 57 -7.42 -0.02 13.33
C ALA A 57 -7.21 1.31 12.59
N PRO A 58 -8.16 2.25 12.67
CA PRO A 58 -7.97 3.57 12.11
C PRO A 58 -7.11 4.44 13.03
N VAL A 59 -6.13 5.12 12.45
CA VAL A 59 -5.32 6.15 13.10
C VAL A 59 -5.74 7.52 12.59
N SER A 60 -5.97 8.46 13.51
CA SER A 60 -6.24 9.86 13.19
C SER A 60 -4.99 10.71 13.45
N TRP A 61 -4.69 11.64 12.56
CA TRP A 61 -3.46 12.44 12.58
C TRP A 61 -3.73 13.86 12.11
N GLY A 62 -4.07 14.74 13.05
CA GLY A 62 -4.54 16.08 12.70
C GLY A 62 -5.76 16.01 11.78
N TRP A 63 -5.64 16.53 10.55
CA TRP A 63 -6.67 16.47 9.50
C TRP A 63 -6.63 15.22 8.64
N ALA A 64 -5.65 14.35 8.84
CA ALA A 64 -5.46 13.11 8.10
C ALA A 64 -5.98 11.90 8.87
N ARG A 65 -6.21 10.81 8.14
CA ARG A 65 -6.63 9.52 8.70
C ARG A 65 -6.04 8.40 7.86
N ALA A 66 -5.50 7.38 8.53
CA ALA A 66 -5.11 6.11 7.91
C ALA A 66 -5.99 5.00 8.46
N THR A 67 -6.53 4.15 7.60
CA THR A 67 -7.32 2.99 7.99
C THR A 67 -6.80 1.77 7.24
N LEU A 68 -6.58 0.68 7.97
CA LEU A 68 -6.25 -0.61 7.37
C LEU A 68 -7.40 -1.58 7.59
N SER A 69 -7.79 -2.28 6.53
CA SER A 69 -8.62 -3.46 6.59
C SER A 69 -7.81 -4.67 6.13
N GLY A 70 -7.93 -5.81 6.81
CA GLY A 70 -7.10 -6.98 6.53
C GLY A 70 -5.70 -6.87 7.15
N ARG A 71 -4.69 -7.46 6.51
CA ARG A 71 -3.29 -7.41 6.96
C ARG A 71 -2.33 -7.52 5.79
N PHE A 72 -1.22 -6.82 5.88
CA PHE A 72 -0.07 -7.04 5.00
C PHE A 72 0.69 -8.28 5.43
N ALA A 73 1.40 -8.93 4.50
CA ALA A 73 2.25 -10.07 4.83
C ALA A 73 3.48 -9.64 5.66
N THR A 74 4.03 -8.46 5.39
CA THR A 74 5.13 -7.87 6.16
C THR A 74 4.91 -6.38 6.38
N GLN A 75 5.72 -5.80 7.26
CA GLN A 75 5.73 -4.37 7.52
C GLN A 75 6.15 -3.58 6.26
N GLN A 76 7.01 -4.15 5.40
CA GLN A 76 7.49 -3.49 4.20
C GLN A 76 6.36 -3.17 3.22
N GLU A 77 5.35 -4.04 3.09
CA GLU A 77 4.24 -3.73 2.17
C GLU A 77 3.32 -2.62 2.70
N CYS A 78 3.27 -2.38 4.01
CA CYS A 78 2.66 -1.17 4.54
C CYS A 78 3.45 0.06 4.09
N TRP A 79 4.77 0.04 4.29
CA TRP A 79 5.65 1.15 3.90
C TRP A 79 5.49 1.48 2.42
N ASP A 80 5.60 0.48 1.56
CA ASP A 80 5.52 0.63 0.10
C ASP A 80 4.12 1.07 -0.34
N GLY A 81 3.06 0.47 0.23
CA GLY A 81 1.68 0.79 -0.14
C GLY A 81 1.28 2.21 0.22
N PHE A 82 1.66 2.66 1.42
CA PHE A 82 1.40 4.01 1.89
C PHE A 82 2.24 5.04 1.11
N GLU A 83 3.52 4.76 0.86
CA GLU A 83 4.40 5.59 0.02
C GLU A 83 3.81 5.79 -1.38
N ASN A 84 3.32 4.72 -2.02
CA ASN A 84 2.63 4.81 -3.30
C ASN A 84 1.42 5.76 -3.26
N ILE A 85 0.65 5.76 -2.18
CA ILE A 85 -0.48 6.70 -2.00
C ILE A 85 0.02 8.14 -1.93
N ILE A 86 1.09 8.41 -1.16
CA ILE A 86 1.65 9.76 -1.03
C ILE A 86 2.15 10.25 -2.39
N GLU A 87 3.05 9.49 -3.03
CA GLU A 87 3.70 9.90 -4.27
C GLU A 87 2.70 10.14 -5.40
N GLN A 88 1.68 9.30 -5.52
CA GLN A 88 0.73 9.37 -6.62
C GLN A 88 -0.43 10.35 -6.38
N CYS A 89 -0.84 10.53 -5.12
CA CYS A 89 -2.09 11.24 -4.81
C CYS A 89 -1.90 12.58 -4.11
N TYR A 90 -0.83 12.75 -3.31
CA TYR A 90 -0.72 13.89 -2.41
C TYR A 90 -0.70 15.25 -3.10
N SER A 91 -0.16 15.35 -4.33
CA SER A 91 -0.04 16.63 -5.03
C SER A 91 -1.38 17.31 -5.35
N SER A 92 -2.45 16.54 -5.53
CA SER A 92 -3.73 17.07 -6.06
C SER A 92 -4.99 16.51 -5.42
N LYS A 93 -4.89 15.39 -4.68
CA LYS A 93 -6.04 14.65 -4.16
C LYS A 93 -6.13 14.78 -2.64
N ALA A 94 -7.33 14.53 -2.13
CA ALA A 94 -7.57 14.51 -0.68
C ALA A 94 -7.12 13.22 0.00
N GLY A 95 -6.65 12.23 -0.77
CA GLY A 95 -6.27 10.92 -0.26
C GLY A 95 -6.16 9.88 -1.37
N GLY A 96 -5.95 8.64 -0.98
CA GLY A 96 -5.93 7.49 -1.86
C GLY A 96 -5.97 6.17 -1.10
N THR A 97 -6.12 5.09 -1.85
CA THR A 97 -6.14 3.73 -1.33
C THR A 97 -5.08 2.86 -2.00
N TYR A 98 -4.68 1.79 -1.33
CA TYR A 98 -3.76 0.79 -1.84
C TYR A 98 -4.27 -0.60 -1.46
N ASP A 99 -4.41 -1.47 -2.46
CA ASP A 99 -4.84 -2.85 -2.29
C ASP A 99 -3.65 -3.80 -2.44
N TYR A 100 -3.55 -4.74 -1.51
CA TYR A 100 -2.56 -5.81 -1.49
C TYR A 100 -3.26 -7.16 -1.44
N ASP A 101 -2.80 -8.08 -2.29
CA ASP A 101 -3.22 -9.48 -2.29
C ASP A 101 -2.01 -10.35 -2.66
N PHE A 102 -1.54 -11.15 -1.71
CA PHE A 102 -0.45 -12.08 -1.93
C PHE A 102 -0.47 -13.24 -0.93
N ASP A 103 -0.32 -14.46 -1.44
CA ASP A 103 -0.17 -15.70 -0.65
C ASP A 103 -1.19 -15.91 0.48
N GLY A 104 -2.43 -15.45 0.26
CA GLY A 104 -3.53 -15.56 1.22
C GLY A 104 -3.63 -14.42 2.24
N ASP A 105 -2.69 -13.47 2.21
CA ASP A 105 -2.79 -12.19 2.90
C ASP A 105 -3.40 -11.13 1.98
N ALA A 106 -4.35 -10.37 2.51
CA ALA A 106 -5.00 -9.28 1.80
C ALA A 106 -5.13 -8.07 2.72
N ALA A 107 -4.81 -6.90 2.18
CA ALA A 107 -4.92 -5.62 2.87
C ALA A 107 -5.51 -4.55 1.96
N HIS A 108 -6.34 -3.69 2.56
CA HIS A 108 -6.83 -2.45 1.98
C HIS A 108 -6.40 -1.31 2.89
N LEU A 109 -5.45 -0.51 2.42
CA LEU A 109 -4.99 0.69 3.10
C LEU A 109 -5.71 1.89 2.49
N ASP A 110 -6.36 2.68 3.34
CA ASP A 110 -7.09 3.88 2.97
C ASP A 110 -6.52 5.08 3.74
N VAL A 111 -6.01 6.09 3.03
CA VAL A 111 -5.35 7.25 3.62
C VAL A 111 -6.02 8.54 3.11
N SER A 112 -6.68 9.26 4.01
CA SER A 112 -7.11 10.64 3.78
C SER A 112 -6.03 11.61 4.27
N PHE A 113 -5.69 12.59 3.44
CA PHE A 113 -4.78 13.69 3.78
C PHE A 113 -5.53 14.90 4.36
N CYS A 114 -6.85 14.92 4.18
CA CYS A 114 -7.69 16.05 4.49
C CYS A 114 -8.95 15.61 5.23
N THR A 115 -9.54 16.57 5.95
CA THR A 115 -10.89 16.49 6.50
C THR A 115 -11.73 17.54 5.79
N CYS A 116 -12.69 17.08 4.99
CA CYS A 116 -13.52 17.93 4.14
C CYS A 116 -14.95 17.97 4.69
N GLU A 117 -15.11 18.59 5.86
CA GLU A 117 -16.42 18.94 6.44
C GLU A 117 -17.03 20.17 5.75
#